data_AF-A0A931B3K2-F1
#
_entry.id   AF-A0A931B3K2-F1
#
_cell.length_a   1.000
_cell.length_b   1.000
_cell.length_c   1.000
_cell.angle_alpha   90.00
_cell.angle_beta   90.00
_cell.angle_gamma   90.00
#
_symmetry.space_group_name_H-M   'P 1'
#
loop_
_entity.id
_entity.type
_entity.pdbx_description
1 polymer ?
#
loop_
_entity_poly.entity_id
_entity_poly.type
_entity_poly.pdbx_seq_one_letter_code
_entity_poly.pdbx_strand_id
1 'polypeptide(L)' 'MSDLWNLKAGDKVRVTRGPFAGDAGTVHSVDRERGRVRVLVLVFGDTTTVDLPRSDVERLAG' A
#
# COMPACT_ATOMS: atom_id res chain seq x y z
N MET A 1 17.76 10.98 4.87
CA MET A 1 17.44 9.60 4.44
C MET A 1 16.30 9.08 5.31
N SER A 2 15.01 9.26 4.97
CA SER A 2 13.88 8.45 5.53
C SER A 2 12.47 8.78 4.99
N ASP A 3 12.32 9.54 3.90
CA ASP A 3 11.00 9.89 3.32
C ASP A 3 10.18 8.69 2.82
N LEU A 4 10.82 7.52 2.65
CA LEU A 4 10.14 6.28 2.29
C LEU A 4 9.14 5.85 3.37
N TRP A 5 9.38 6.13 4.66
CA TRP A 5 8.49 5.66 5.73
C TRP A 5 7.30 6.57 6.04
N ASN A 6 7.08 7.60 5.22
CA ASN A 6 5.94 8.50 5.36
C ASN A 6 4.63 7.87 4.84
N LEU A 7 4.34 6.64 5.29
CA LEU A 7 3.05 5.97 5.14
C LEU A 7 2.48 5.68 6.52
N LYS A 8 1.17 5.86 6.64
CA LYS A 8 0.37 5.53 7.83
C LYS A 8 -0.97 4.93 7.42
N ALA A 9 -1.62 4.25 8.37
CA ALA A 9 -2.98 3.76 8.17
C ALA A 9 -3.90 4.89 7.68
N GLY A 10 -4.74 4.59 6.69
CA GLY A 10 -5.63 5.55 6.04
C GLY A 10 -5.05 6.27 4.82
N ASP A 11 -3.72 6.24 4.61
CA ASP A 11 -3.14 6.83 3.40
C ASP A 11 -3.63 6.10 2.14
N LYS A 12 -3.93 6.87 1.10
CA LYS A 12 -4.19 6.32 -0.22
C LYS A 12 -2.88 6.00 -0.90
N VAL A 13 -2.80 4.82 -1.49
CA VAL A 13 -1.61 4.33 -2.18
C VAL A 13 -2.01 3.70 -3.51
N ARG A 14 -1.07 3.68 -4.45
CA ARG A 14 -1.14 2.88 -5.67
C ARG A 14 -0.11 1.78 -5.60
N VAL A 15 -0.51 0.57 -5.97
CA VAL A 15 0.42 -0.55 -6.09
C VAL A 15 1.18 -0.42 -7.40
N THR A 16 2.49 -0.59 -7.37
CA THR A 16 3.36 -0.37 -8.54
C THR A 16 3.91 -1.67 -9.13
N ARG A 17 3.79 -2.81 -8.43
CA ARG A 17 4.30 -4.11 -8.87
C ARG A 17 3.37 -5.27 -8.51
N GLY A 18 3.51 -6.38 -9.23
CA GLY A 18 2.76 -7.61 -8.98
C GLY A 18 1.35 -7.63 -9.60
N PRO A 19 0.50 -8.59 -9.19
CA PRO A 19 -0.81 -8.82 -9.81
C PRO A 19 -1.83 -7.70 -9.59
N PHE A 20 -1.58 -6.83 -8.60
CA PHE A 20 -2.41 -5.67 -8.28
C PHE A 20 -1.79 -4.36 -8.79
N ALA A 21 -0.74 -4.42 -9.63
CA ALA A 21 -0.07 -3.23 -10.15
C ALA A 21 -1.06 -2.36 -10.93
N GLY A 22 -1.13 -1.08 -10.54
CA GLY A 22 -2.06 -0.11 -11.10
C GLY A 22 -3.29 0.13 -10.23
N ASP A 23 -3.65 -0.81 -9.35
CA ASP A 23 -4.78 -0.65 -8.46
C ASP A 23 -4.47 0.35 -7.34
N ALA A 24 -5.49 1.13 -6.98
CA ALA A 24 -5.45 2.00 -5.82
C ALA A 24 -5.99 1.27 -4.58
N GLY A 25 -5.43 1.59 -3.42
CA GLY A 25 -5.83 1.02 -2.15
C GLY A 25 -5.65 1.99 -1.00
N THR A 26 -5.99 1.51 0.19
CA THR A 26 -5.81 2.24 1.44
C THR A 26 -4.88 1.46 2.35
N VAL A 27 -3.89 2.12 2.94
CA VAL A 27 -3.01 1.48 3.92
C VAL A 27 -3.84 1.06 5.13
N HIS A 28 -3.82 -0.22 5.45
CA HIS A 28 -4.41 -0.79 6.67
C HIS A 28 -3.42 -0.72 7.83
N SER A 29 -2.18 -1.16 7.60
CA SER A 29 -1.11 -1.15 8.61
C SER A 29 0.27 -1.12 7.95
N VAL A 30 1.26 -0.60 8.68
CA VAL A 30 2.66 -0.53 8.23
C VAL A 30 3.53 -1.31 9.21
N ASP A 31 4.27 -2.29 8.71
CA ASP A 31 5.28 -3.03 9.45
C ASP A 31 6.67 -2.52 9.07
N ARG A 32 7.21 -1.63 9.90
CA ARG A 32 8.49 -0.97 9.64
C ARG A 32 9.69 -1.89 9.85
N GLU A 33 9.56 -2.86 10.76
CA GLU A 33 10.63 -3.81 11.06
C GLU A 33 10.82 -4.77 9.89
N ARG A 34 9.72 -5.19 9.26
CA ARG A 34 9.77 -6.15 8.15
C ARG A 34 9.83 -5.52 6.77
N GLY A 35 9.72 -4.19 6.65
CA GLY A 35 9.75 -3.53 5.34
C GLY A 35 8.42 -3.62 4.57
N ARG A 36 7.30 -3.87 5.23
CA ARG A 36 6.03 -4.28 4.58
C ARG A 36 4.86 -3.36 4.91
N VAL A 37 3.90 -3.31 3.99
CA VAL A 37 2.67 -2.51 4.11
C VAL A 37 1.50 -3.41 3.75
N ARG A 38 0.50 -3.41 4.63
CA ARG A 38 -0.77 -4.06 4.36
C ARG A 38 -1.72 -3.05 3.75
N VAL A 39 -2.27 -3.36 2.58
CA VAL A 39 -3.14 -2.47 1.81
C VAL A 39 -4.48 -3.15 1.59
N LEU A 40 -5.56 -2.40 1.77
CA LEU A 40 -6.91 -2.77 1.38
C LEU A 40 -7.12 -2.30 -0.06
N VAL A 41 -7.25 -3.24 -0.99
CA VAL A 41 -7.51 -2.98 -2.41
C VAL A 41 -8.93 -3.39 -2.72
N LEU A 42 -9.67 -2.52 -3.40
CA LEU A 42 -11.02 -2.82 -3.88
C LEU A 42 -10.90 -3.40 -5.29
N VAL A 43 -11.23 -4.69 -5.45
CA VAL A 43 -11.17 -5.39 -6.72
C VAL A 43 -12.52 -6.08 -6.94
N PHE A 44 -13.16 -5.86 -8.08
CA PHE A 44 -14.48 -6.42 -8.43
C PHE A 44 -15.61 -6.14 -7.41
N GLY A 45 -15.52 -5.04 -6.66
CA GLY A 45 -16.50 -4.69 -5.62
C GLY A 45 -16.24 -5.35 -4.26
N ASP A 46 -15.28 -6.27 -4.19
CA ASP A 46 -14.82 -6.90 -2.95
C ASP A 46 -13.54 -6.24 -2.43
N THR A 47 -13.44 -6.12 -1.11
CA THR A 47 -12.23 -5.58 -0.46
C THR A 47 -11.30 -6.73 -0.11
N THR A 48 -10.14 -6.78 -0.77
CA THR A 48 -9.09 -7.75 -0.49
C THR A 48 -7.94 -7.08 0.24
N THR A 49 -7.41 -7.76 1.26
CA THR A 49 -6.22 -7.29 1.98
C THR A 49 -4.97 -7.94 1.38
N VAL A 50 -4.02 -7.12 0.96
CA VAL A 50 -2.76 -7.58 0.36
C VAL A 50 -1.56 -7.10 1.16
N ASP A 51 -0.54 -7.94 1.25
CA ASP A 51 0.68 -7.65 2.00
C ASP A 51 1.86 -7.45 1.02
N LEU A 52 2.34 -6.21 0.93
CA LEU A 52 3.27 -5.77 -0.10
C LEU A 52 4.56 -5.19 0.52
N PRO A 53 5.72 -5.33 -0.15
CA PRO A 53 6.89 -4.55 0.19
C PRO A 53 6.58 -3.05 0.14
N ARG A 54 7.17 -2.26 1.04
CA ARG A 54 7.04 -0.80 0.99
C ARG A 54 7.46 -0.23 -0.37
N SER A 55 8.46 -0.82 -1.02
CA SER A 55 8.94 -0.39 -2.36
C SER A 55 7.90 -0.53 -3.47
N ASP A 56 6.88 -1.35 -3.27
CA ASP A 56 5.91 -1.74 -4.29
C ASP A 56 4.61 -0.94 -4.18
N VAL A 57 4.62 0.10 -3.34
CA VAL A 57 3.52 1.04 -3.16
C VAL A 57 4.00 2.48 -3.23
N GLU A 58 3.21 3.33 -3.84
CA GLU A 58 3.43 4.78 -3.90
C GLU A 58 2.28 5.51 -3.23
N ARG A 59 2.60 6.52 -2.41
CA ARG A 59 1.58 7.36 -1.78
C ARG A 59 0.91 8.21 -2.84
N LEU A 60 -0.42 8.14 -2.90
CA LEU A 60 -1.22 9.06 -3.69
C LEU A 60 -1.36 10.33 -2.84
N ALA A 61 -0.69 11.41 -3.25
CA ALA A 61 -0.95 12.72 -2.68
C ALA A 61 -2.38 13.13 -3.07
N GLY A 62 -3.17 13.49 -2.06
CA GLY A 62 -4.41 14.25 -2.24
C GLY A 62 -4.10 15.73 -2.33
#